data_AF-A0A7S1ZLQ0-F1
#
_entry.id   AF-A0A7S1ZLQ0-F1
#
_cell.length_a   1.000
_cell.length_b   1.000
_cell.length_c   1.000
_cell.angle_alpha   90.00
_cell.angle_beta   90.00
_cell.angle_gamma   90.00
#
_symmetry.space_group_name_H-M   'P 1'
#
loop_
_entity.id
_entity.type
_entity.pdbx_description
1 polymer ?
#
loop_
_entity_poly.entity_id
_entity_poly.type
_entity_poly.pdbx_seq_one_letter_code
_entity_poly.pdbx_strand_id
1 'polypeptide(L)'
;IVVALVFSYSIYAVSLEIAQMGYDPAYVPLAIPLMKALGSILFTLWSVYSLCKTRENIRLRYSIPEERCIGCEDLCCSLWCSCCTTAQLLRHTGEYEKYRGKLFTQDGLEAGAPEAV
;
A
#
# COMPACT_ATOMS: atom_id res chain seq x y z
N ILE A 1 11.23 3.49 -4.66
CA ILE A 1 10.97 3.80 -3.22
C ILE A 1 10.04 2.75 -2.60
N VAL A 2 8.84 2.53 -3.12
CA VAL A 2 7.88 1.53 -2.57
C VAL A 2 8.48 0.12 -2.47
N VAL A 3 9.09 -0.38 -3.55
CA VAL A 3 9.75 -1.70 -3.55
C VAL A 3 10.82 -1.82 -2.47
N ALA A 4 11.63 -0.78 -2.28
CA ALA A 4 12.67 -0.75 -1.25
C ALA A 4 12.08 -0.76 0.17
N LEU A 5 10.97 -0.04 0.40
CA LEU A 5 10.25 -0.02 1.69
C LEU A 5 9.58 -1.36 2.00
N VAL A 6 8.94 -1.98 1.01
CA VAL A 6 8.35 -3.32 1.18
C VAL A 6 9.43 -4.35 1.46
N PHE A 7 10.54 -4.29 0.72
CA PHE A 7 11.68 -5.19 0.91
C PHE A 7 12.33 -5.02 2.30
N SER A 8 12.57 -3.78 2.74
CA SER A 8 13.13 -3.52 4.06
C SER A 8 12.19 -3.95 5.18
N TYR A 9 10.89 -3.68 5.07
CA TYR A 9 9.88 -4.17 6.02
C TYR A 9 9.82 -5.70 6.05
N SER A 10 9.91 -6.35 4.89
CA SER A 10 9.92 -7.82 4.80
C SER A 10 11.14 -8.42 5.50
N ILE A 11 12.33 -7.85 5.29
CA ILE A 11 13.54 -8.26 6.00
C ILE A 11 13.36 -8.07 7.51
N TYR A 12 12.87 -6.92 7.95
CA TYR A 12 12.61 -6.63 9.35
C TYR A 12 11.65 -7.64 9.98
N ALA A 13 10.52 -7.90 9.32
CA ALA A 13 9.50 -8.84 9.81
C ALA A 13 10.06 -10.27 9.91
N VAL A 14 10.73 -10.76 8.85
CA VAL A 14 11.36 -12.09 8.83
C VAL A 14 12.44 -12.20 9.90
N SER A 15 13.25 -11.16 10.10
CA SER A 15 14.29 -11.16 11.14
C SER A 15 13.69 -11.31 12.55
N LEU A 16 12.54 -10.70 12.81
CA LEU A 16 11.83 -10.84 14.08
C LEU A 16 11.15 -12.20 14.24
N GLU A 17 10.67 -12.82 13.16
CA GLU A 17 10.20 -14.21 13.21
C GLU A 17 11.34 -15.17 13.52
N ILE A 18 12.51 -14.99 12.89
CA ILE A 18 13.70 -15.79 13.19
C ILE A 18 14.14 -15.61 14.63
N ALA A 19 14.13 -14.38 15.16
CA ALA A 19 14.46 -14.12 16.56
C ALA A 19 13.47 -14.79 17.54
N GLN A 20 12.20 -14.91 17.15
CA GLN A 20 11.19 -15.56 17.99
C GLN A 20 11.33 -17.09 18.03
N MET A 21 11.85 -17.73 16.98
CA MET A 21 12.00 -19.20 16.92
C MET A 21 12.91 -19.79 18.02
N GLY A 22 13.78 -18.98 18.63
CA GLY A 22 14.66 -19.42 19.71
C GLY A 22 14.03 -19.43 21.10
N TYR A 23 12.78 -18.96 21.25
CA TYR A 23 12.11 -18.85 22.55
C TYR A 23 10.99 -19.88 22.69
N ASP A 24 10.86 -20.44 23.90
CA ASP A 24 9.70 -21.22 24.29
C ASP A 24 8.44 -20.32 24.24
N PRO A 25 7.30 -20.77 23.68
CA PRO A 25 6.05 -20.00 23.65
C PRO A 25 5.61 -19.44 25.01
N ALA A 26 5.97 -20.10 26.11
CA ALA A 26 5.67 -19.62 27.46
C ALA A 26 6.55 -18.45 27.94
N TYR A 27 7.69 -18.21 27.28
CA TYR A 27 8.68 -17.20 27.66
C TYR A 27 9.23 -16.43 26.45
N VAL A 28 8.38 -15.62 25.83
CA VAL A 28 8.80 -14.67 24.79
C VAL A 28 9.10 -13.31 25.43
N PRO A 29 10.30 -12.74 25.23
CA PRO A 29 10.61 -11.42 25.76
C PRO A 29 9.69 -10.36 25.14
N LEU A 30 9.12 -9.49 25.98
CA LEU A 30 8.14 -8.45 25.60
C LEU A 30 8.61 -7.55 24.45
N ALA A 31 9.93 -7.37 24.30
CA ALA A 31 10.51 -6.56 23.24
C ALA A 31 10.14 -7.06 21.82
N ILE A 32 10.06 -8.38 21.60
CA ILE A 32 9.76 -8.96 20.28
C ILE A 32 8.35 -8.59 19.79
N PRO A 33 7.25 -8.91 20.52
CA PRO A 33 5.92 -8.55 20.09
C PRO A 33 5.72 -7.03 20.04
N LEU A 34 6.36 -6.26 20.92
CA LEU A 34 6.30 -4.80 20.88
C LEU A 34 6.92 -4.24 19.59
N MET A 35 8.11 -4.71 19.21
CA MET A 35 8.75 -4.32 17.95
C MET A 35 7.89 -4.71 16.75
N LYS A 36 7.38 -5.95 16.70
CA LYS A 36 6.46 -6.40 15.64
C LYS A 36 5.24 -5.48 15.51
N ALA A 37 4.59 -5.17 16.63
CA ALA A 37 3.43 -4.29 16.66
C ALA A 37 3.77 -2.87 16.16
N LEU A 38 4.84 -2.26 16.69
CA LEU A 38 5.28 -0.93 16.29
C LEU A 38 5.62 -0.86 14.80
N GLY A 39 6.41 -1.81 14.30
CA GLY A 39 6.78 -1.86 12.88
C GLY A 39 5.56 -2.06 11.98
N SER A 40 4.63 -2.95 12.36
CA SER A 40 3.38 -3.15 11.62
C SER A 40 2.51 -1.89 11.60
N ILE A 41 2.31 -1.24 12.75
CA ILE A 41 1.48 -0.03 12.86
C ILE A 41 2.06 1.09 11.99
N LEU A 42 3.37 1.35 12.09
CA LEU A 42 4.03 2.39 11.31
C LEU A 42 3.94 2.14 9.81
N PHE A 43 4.15 0.89 9.39
CA PHE A 43 4.02 0.50 7.99
C PHE A 43 2.58 0.70 7.48
N THR A 44 1.59 0.22 8.24
CA THR A 44 0.16 0.40 7.89
C THR A 44 -0.23 1.87 7.81
N LEU A 45 0.17 2.71 8.78
CA LEU A 45 -0.11 4.15 8.75
C LEU A 45 0.47 4.82 7.51
N TRP A 46 1.72 4.49 7.15
CA TRP A 46 2.37 5.02 5.96
C TRP A 46 1.69 4.53 4.68
N SER A 47 1.31 3.26 4.60
CA SER A 47 0.59 2.70 3.44
C SER A 47 -0.78 3.36 3.25
N VAL A 48 -1.56 3.55 4.31
CA VAL A 48 -2.85 4.24 4.24
C VAL A 48 -2.67 5.70 3.86
N TYR A 49 -1.70 6.40 4.46
CA TYR A 49 -1.42 7.80 4.15
C TYR A 49 -1.02 7.99 2.68
N SER A 50 -0.11 7.15 2.17
CA SER A 50 0.33 7.22 0.77
C SER A 50 -0.83 6.96 -0.19
N LEU A 51 -1.65 5.93 0.04
CA LEU A 51 -2.81 5.63 -0.79
C LEU A 51 -3.87 6.75 -0.75
N CYS A 52 -4.14 7.30 0.42
CA CYS A 52 -5.05 8.44 0.59
C CYS A 52 -4.58 9.64 -0.22
N LYS A 53 -3.29 10.00 -0.13
CA LYS A 53 -2.72 11.11 -0.91
C LYS A 53 -2.71 10.84 -2.41
N THR A 54 -2.46 9.60 -2.83
CA THR A 54 -2.54 9.24 -4.25
C THR A 54 -3.97 9.39 -4.78
N ARG A 55 -4.97 8.93 -4.03
CA ARG A 55 -6.38 9.07 -4.39
C ARG A 55 -6.83 10.52 -4.43
N GLU A 56 -6.49 11.32 -3.41
CA GLU A 56 -6.80 12.76 -3.34
C GLU A 56 -6.26 13.49 -4.58
N ASN A 57 -5.00 13.25 -4.95
CA ASN A 57 -4.39 13.86 -6.14
C ASN A 57 -5.11 13.48 -7.44
N ILE A 58 -5.47 12.20 -7.61
CA ILE A 58 -6.21 11.74 -8.79
C ILE A 58 -7.60 12.39 -8.84
N ARG A 59 -8.31 12.46 -7.71
CA ARG A 59 -9.63 13.10 -7.65
C ARG A 59 -9.58 14.58 -7.98
N LEU A 60 -8.58 15.31 -7.46
CA LEU A 60 -8.35 16.71 -7.79
C LEU A 60 -8.04 16.88 -9.29
N ARG A 61 -7.23 16.00 -9.87
CA ARG A 61 -6.86 16.05 -11.30
C ARG A 61 -8.05 15.81 -12.24
N TYR A 62 -8.92 14.86 -11.90
CA TYR A 62 -10.09 14.51 -12.71
C TYR A 62 -11.40 15.17 -12.24
N SER A 63 -11.32 16.11 -11.29
CA SER A 63 -12.49 16.80 -10.71
C SER A 63 -13.59 15.85 -10.21
N ILE A 64 -13.20 14.75 -9.56
CA ILE A 64 -14.12 13.75 -9.03
C ILE A 64 -14.66 14.21 -7.67
N PRO A 65 -15.97 14.51 -7.53
CA PRO A 65 -16.55 14.97 -6.27
C PRO A 65 -16.56 13.87 -5.21
N GLU A 66 -16.65 14.29 -3.94
CA GLU A 66 -16.91 13.37 -2.81
C GLU A 66 -18.39 13.06 -2.76
N GLU A 67 -18.71 11.79 -2.58
CA GLU A 67 -20.09 11.33 -2.39
C GLU A 67 -20.36 10.97 -0.93
N ARG A 68 -19.37 10.38 -0.24
CA ARG A 68 -19.55 9.83 1.11
C ARG A 68 -18.42 10.27 2.01
N CYS A 69 -18.74 10.70 3.23
CA CYS A 69 -17.75 11.20 4.19
C CYS A 69 -16.94 12.39 3.63
N ILE A 70 -17.63 13.49 3.30
CA ILE A 70 -17.02 14.73 2.80
C ILE A 70 -15.85 15.17 3.70
N GLY A 71 -14.68 15.38 3.11
CA GLY A 71 -13.39 15.71 3.72
C GLY A 71 -12.55 14.50 4.12
N CYS A 72 -13.13 13.31 4.17
CA CYS A 72 -12.50 12.09 4.68
C CYS A 72 -12.69 10.86 3.79
N GLU A 73 -13.34 10.98 2.63
CA GLU A 73 -13.68 9.85 1.77
C GLU A 73 -12.43 9.02 1.42
N ASP A 74 -11.35 9.70 1.04
CA ASP A 74 -10.11 9.04 0.61
C ASP A 74 -9.42 8.29 1.75
N LEU A 75 -9.52 8.81 2.98
CA LEU A 75 -9.03 8.12 4.16
C LEU A 75 -9.87 6.87 4.45
N CYS A 76 -11.20 6.99 4.40
CA CYS A 76 -12.10 5.87 4.63
C CYS A 76 -11.90 4.76 3.56
N CYS A 77 -11.86 5.12 2.28
CA CYS A 77 -11.64 4.17 1.20
C CYS A 77 -10.26 3.49 1.32
N SER A 78 -9.22 4.24 1.66
CA SER A 78 -7.86 3.70 1.81
C SER A 78 -7.70 2.80 3.05
N LEU A 79 -8.41 3.10 4.14
CA LEU A 79 -8.34 2.33 5.39
C LEU A 79 -9.17 1.04 5.32
N TRP A 80 -10.41 1.12 4.81
CA TRP A 80 -11.37 0.01 4.87
C TRP A 80 -11.33 -0.90 3.64
N CYS A 81 -10.99 -0.39 2.47
CA CYS A 81 -10.71 -1.21 1.29
C CYS A 81 -9.55 -0.66 0.45
N SER A 82 -8.34 -0.82 0.97
CA SER A 82 -7.11 -0.42 0.29
C SER A 82 -6.93 -1.09 -1.08
N CYS A 83 -7.28 -2.37 -1.21
CA CYS A 83 -7.19 -3.09 -2.48
C CYS A 83 -8.21 -2.60 -3.51
N CYS A 84 -9.45 -2.32 -3.11
CA CYS A 84 -10.46 -1.73 -4.00
C CYS A 84 -9.99 -0.37 -4.50
N THR A 85 -9.51 0.47 -3.59
CA THR A 85 -9.01 1.81 -3.91
C THR A 85 -7.85 1.74 -4.90
N THR A 86 -6.88 0.86 -4.65
CA THR A 86 -5.75 0.66 -5.55
C THR A 86 -6.19 0.20 -6.94
N ALA A 87 -7.09 -0.79 -7.01
CA ALA A 87 -7.61 -1.28 -8.29
C ALA A 87 -8.37 -0.20 -9.07
N GLN A 88 -9.18 0.62 -8.36
CA GLN A 88 -9.88 1.74 -8.96
C GLN A 88 -8.89 2.78 -9.51
N LEU A 89 -7.86 3.15 -8.74
CA LEU A 89 -6.84 4.11 -9.18
C LEU A 89 -6.10 3.60 -10.41
N LEU A 90 -5.65 2.35 -10.38
CA LEU A 90 -4.95 1.74 -11.52
C LEU A 90 -5.82 1.77 -12.78
N ARG A 91 -7.11 1.44 -12.68
CA ARG A 91 -8.00 1.43 -13.86
C ARG A 91 -8.36 2.84 -14.35
N HIS A 92 -8.26 3.85 -13.50
CA HIS A 92 -8.38 5.24 -13.93
C HIS A 92 -7.12 5.77 -14.61
N THR A 93 -5.93 5.33 -14.19
CA THR A 93 -4.67 5.82 -14.74
C THR A 93 -4.15 5.00 -15.92
N GLY A 94 -4.60 3.75 -16.08
CA GLY A 94 -4.17 2.84 -17.14
C GLY A 94 -5.31 2.29 -18.00
N GLU A 95 -5.08 2.21 -19.31
CA GLU A 95 -6.05 1.67 -20.27
C GLU A 95 -5.95 0.13 -20.39
N TYR A 96 -6.42 -0.58 -19.36
CA TYR A 96 -6.32 -2.03 -19.29
C TYR A 96 -7.24 -2.83 -20.23
N GLU A 97 -8.12 -2.16 -20.99
CA GLU A 97 -8.95 -2.81 -22.01
C GLU A 97 -8.17 -3.08 -23.29
N LYS A 98 -7.18 -2.22 -23.58
CA LYS A 98 -6.35 -2.30 -24.78
C LYS A 98 -4.96 -2.83 -24.49
N TYR A 99 -4.39 -2.45 -23.34
CA TYR A 99 -3.02 -2.81 -22.97
C TYR A 99 -3.00 -3.72 -21.74
N ARG A 100 -2.19 -4.78 -21.77
CA ARG A 100 -2.09 -5.69 -20.61
C ARG A 100 -1.19 -5.10 -19.53
N GLY A 101 -1.56 -5.35 -18.28
CA GLY A 101 -0.69 -5.06 -17.14
C GLY A 101 0.56 -5.95 -17.17
N LYS A 102 1.73 -5.36 -16.92
CA LYS A 102 3.01 -6.07 -16.87
C LYS A 102 3.72 -5.82 -15.54
N LEU A 103 4.23 -6.89 -14.94
CA LEU A 103 4.99 -6.80 -13.69
C LEU A 103 6.41 -6.28 -13.95
N PHE A 104 6.98 -5.62 -12.93
CA PHE A 104 8.35 -5.08 -12.94
C PHE A 104 8.62 -3.99 -13.99
N THR A 105 7.56 -3.33 -14.48
CA THR A 105 7.68 -2.07 -15.21
C THR A 105 7.40 -0.89 -14.26
N GLN A 106 7.83 0.31 -14.65
CA GLN A 106 7.74 1.49 -13.77
C GLN A 106 6.29 1.94 -13.50
N ASP A 107 5.42 1.74 -14.49
CA ASP A 107 4.01 2.15 -14.55
C ASP A 107 3.02 0.98 -14.53
N GLY A 108 3.52 -0.26 -14.59
CA GLY A 108 2.69 -1.46 -14.63
C GLY A 108 2.09 -1.75 -16.01
N LEU A 109 2.54 -1.08 -17.08
CA LEU A 109 2.05 -1.25 -18.44
C LEU A 109 3.09 -1.92 -19.36
N GLU A 110 2.65 -2.41 -20.51
CA GLU A 110 3.51 -3.03 -21.53
C GLU A 110 4.23 -2.00 -22.42
N ALA A 111 5.35 -2.40 -23.03
CA ALA A 111 6.12 -1.52 -23.91
C ALA A 111 5.31 -1.17 -25.17
N GLY A 112 4.82 0.07 -25.24
CA GLY A 112 3.93 0.55 -26.31
C GLY A 112 2.55 1.04 -25.82
N ALA A 113 2.25 0.90 -24.53
CA ALA A 113 1.12 1.56 -23.89
C ALA A 113 1.39 3.07 -23.69
N PRO A 114 0.35 3.92 -23.73
CA PRO A 114 0.48 5.31 -23.33
C PRO A 114 0.88 5.40 -21.85
N GLU A 115 1.67 6.41 -21.49
CA GLU A 115 2.06 6.63 -20.10
C GLU A 115 0.82 6.77 -19.20
N ALA A 116 0.86 6.12 -18.04
CA ALA A 116 -0.19 6.26 -17.04
C ALA A 116 -0.28 7.72 -16.59
N VAL A 117 -1.49 8.29 -16.66
CA VAL A 117 -1.74 9.73 -16.46
C VAL A 117 -1.78 10.09 -14.99
#